data_AF-A0AAD3H7U6-F1
#
_entry.id   AF-A0AAD3H7U6-F1
#
_cell.length_a   1.000
_cell.length_b   1.000
_cell.length_c   1.000
_cell.angle_alpha   90.00
_cell.angle_beta   90.00
_cell.angle_gamma   90.00
#
_symmetry.space_group_name_H-M   'P 1'
#
loop_
_entity.id
_entity.type
_entity.pdbx_description
1 polymer ?
#
loop_
_entity_poly.entity_id
_entity_poly.type
_entity_poly.pdbx_seq_one_letter_code
_entity_poly.pdbx_strand_id
1 'polypeptide(L)'
;MSSILGSNFASPPKQENPKHHSEYPTRPTHEPAERKLKEIYSEMRSRQIKAITNQGTMRSDPFFIPDQKAQQAAQSLTDPVQKSAVSLNGDVTVDDRRCLAISAILNSPKMNRWTPEFYKLQERLKNEFGEYGLTFSEEQPEVGGGQLHWTLMQLVGFPDYEAEIESKQDPVYFSQEYLDCVKDSLMVGGLDSAMHITYVGVIAVGTGLLMVGVPSLDINEARDIVRNRLADHDLPLKEPFVNDIVHSTLYRVVGDAENMPKDLHVRLLALAKEYEDVVLGKTILSKFQIGPASWRVQREEIEKTPPALQWSVPVNTAHENYQQSVLDEEGHLGRQHHTISGALGVTLAKELRQKLSRQTSKYETNDGVVITPSPSKETKEGKEITEMQNVEHEVREMIDEVKIHDAVPHVDQAVGDVNMQDNAATITGVSGANLALELRKRLEEEQNQLNNLYYTDFY
;
A
#
# COMPACT_ATOMS: atom_id res chain seq x y z
N MET A 1 -51.71 -46.18 -46.03
CA MET A 1 -52.76 -45.82 -45.05
C MET A 1 -52.15 -44.79 -44.10
N SER A 2 -52.75 -43.60 -44.07
CA SER A 2 -52.84 -42.54 -43.03
C SER A 2 -51.71 -42.41 -41.98
N SER A 3 -51.23 -41.24 -41.56
CA SER A 3 -51.65 -39.84 -41.78
C SER A 3 -50.49 -38.88 -41.51
N ILE A 4 -50.54 -37.79 -42.26
CA ILE A 4 -49.74 -36.58 -42.17
C ILE A 4 -50.20 -35.74 -40.97
N LEU A 5 -49.27 -35.22 -40.17
CA LEU A 5 -49.45 -34.00 -39.40
C LEU A 5 -48.16 -33.16 -39.51
N GLY A 6 -48.25 -32.11 -40.32
CA GLY A 6 -47.25 -31.05 -40.40
C GLY A 6 -47.52 -29.99 -39.32
N SER A 7 -46.45 -29.45 -38.76
CA SER A 7 -46.46 -28.23 -37.97
C SER A 7 -45.56 -27.21 -38.66
N ASN A 8 -46.20 -26.17 -39.20
CA ASN A 8 -45.57 -24.94 -39.64
C ASN A 8 -45.19 -24.12 -38.40
N PHE A 9 -43.89 -23.91 -38.17
CA PHE A 9 -43.41 -22.85 -37.29
C PHE A 9 -42.75 -21.77 -38.13
N ALA A 10 -43.40 -20.60 -38.16
CA ALA A 10 -42.84 -19.38 -38.72
C ALA A 10 -41.63 -18.95 -37.88
N SER A 11 -40.51 -18.66 -38.55
CA SER A 11 -39.34 -18.08 -37.89
C SER A 11 -39.62 -16.60 -37.53
N PRO A 12 -39.27 -16.14 -36.33
CA PRO A 12 -39.34 -14.73 -35.98
C PRO A 12 -38.26 -13.93 -36.72
N PRO A 13 -38.48 -12.62 -36.96
CA PRO A 13 -37.52 -11.78 -37.68
C PRO A 13 -36.24 -11.61 -36.84
N LYS A 14 -35.09 -11.71 -37.50
CA LYS A 14 -33.78 -11.39 -36.92
C LYS A 14 -33.74 -9.90 -36.59
N GLN A 15 -33.66 -9.56 -35.30
CA GLN A 15 -33.22 -8.24 -34.88
C GLN A 15 -31.71 -8.14 -35.08
N GLU A 16 -31.29 -7.27 -36.00
CA GLU A 16 -29.90 -6.86 -36.13
C GLU A 16 -29.55 -5.92 -34.96
N ASN A 17 -28.64 -6.37 -34.09
CA ASN A 17 -28.06 -5.52 -33.06
C ASN A 17 -27.12 -4.48 -33.71
N PRO A 18 -27.29 -3.18 -33.46
CA PRO A 18 -26.32 -2.19 -33.90
C PRO A 18 -25.04 -2.35 -33.08
N LYS A 19 -23.92 -2.62 -33.76
CA LYS A 19 -22.59 -2.60 -33.17
C LYS A 19 -22.20 -1.16 -32.86
N HIS A 20 -22.53 -0.67 -31.67
CA HIS A 20 -21.91 0.52 -31.13
C HIS A 20 -20.49 0.17 -30.65
N HIS A 21 -19.50 0.43 -31.49
CA HIS A 21 -18.11 0.53 -31.05
C HIS A 21 -17.95 1.84 -30.27
N SER A 22 -18.10 1.76 -28.95
CA SER A 22 -17.69 2.83 -28.04
C SER A 22 -16.17 2.81 -27.92
N GLU A 23 -15.49 3.66 -28.67
CA GLU A 23 -14.06 3.93 -28.50
C GLU A 23 -13.89 4.80 -27.24
N TYR A 24 -13.83 4.15 -26.07
CA TYR A 24 -13.36 4.82 -24.86
C TYR A 24 -11.86 5.12 -24.99
N PRO A 25 -11.39 6.31 -24.58
CA PRO A 25 -9.97 6.63 -24.58
C PRO A 25 -9.23 5.65 -23.67
N THR A 26 -8.37 4.83 -24.26
CA THR A 26 -7.43 3.97 -23.53
C THR A 26 -6.57 4.83 -22.62
N ARG A 27 -6.54 4.53 -21.30
CA ARG A 27 -5.60 5.14 -20.35
C ARG A 27 -4.18 5.13 -20.94
N PRO A 28 -3.36 6.18 -20.71
CA PRO A 28 -1.96 6.19 -21.12
C PRO A 28 -1.30 4.89 -20.68
N THR A 29 -0.62 4.20 -21.61
CA THR A 29 0.03 2.93 -21.33
C THR A 29 1.10 3.13 -20.24
N HIS A 30 1.05 2.32 -19.18
CA HIS A 30 1.99 2.30 -18.05
C HIS A 30 3.45 1.94 -18.42
N GLU A 31 3.79 1.98 -19.70
CA GLU A 31 5.05 1.54 -20.30
C GLU A 31 6.30 2.23 -19.70
N PRO A 32 6.28 3.53 -19.32
CA PRO A 32 7.44 4.17 -18.67
C PRO A 32 7.74 3.60 -17.28
N ALA A 33 6.70 3.29 -16.49
CA ALA A 33 6.84 2.80 -15.12
C ALA A 33 7.35 1.34 -15.12
N GLU A 34 6.80 0.49 -15.99
CA GLU A 34 7.25 -0.89 -16.13
C GLU A 34 8.70 -0.98 -16.58
N ARG A 35 9.13 -0.11 -17.50
CA ARG A 35 10.53 -0.06 -17.96
C ARG A 35 11.47 0.37 -16.84
N LYS A 36 11.13 1.43 -16.10
CA LYS A 36 11.94 1.91 -14.96
C LYS A 36 12.07 0.82 -13.89
N LEU A 37 10.98 0.11 -13.58
CA LEU A 37 11.00 -1.00 -12.63
C LEU A 37 11.88 -2.16 -13.09
N LYS A 38 11.81 -2.54 -14.37
CA LYS A 38 12.71 -3.56 -14.94
C LYS A 38 14.19 -3.18 -14.81
N GLU A 39 14.53 -1.91 -15.02
CA GLU A 39 15.90 -1.41 -14.86
C GLU A 39 16.36 -1.49 -13.39
N ILE A 40 15.54 -1.03 -12.44
CA ILE A 40 15.81 -1.13 -11.00
C ILE A 40 15.98 -2.60 -10.58
N TYR A 41 15.12 -3.49 -11.05
CA TYR A 41 15.22 -4.91 -10.74
C TYR A 41 16.48 -5.56 -11.32
N SER A 42 16.84 -5.21 -12.56
CA SER A 42 18.05 -5.71 -13.20
C SER A 42 19.31 -5.26 -12.46
N GLU A 43 19.35 -3.99 -12.04
CA GLU A 43 20.46 -3.45 -11.26
C GLU A 43 20.59 -4.16 -9.90
N MET A 44 19.51 -4.23 -9.14
CA MET A 44 19.51 -4.89 -7.83
C MET A 44 19.89 -6.36 -7.95
N ARG A 45 19.31 -7.08 -8.93
CA ARG A 45 19.65 -8.47 -9.23
C ARG A 45 21.16 -8.60 -9.48
N SER A 46 21.73 -7.73 -10.29
CA SER A 46 23.17 -7.72 -10.59
C SER A 46 24.02 -7.50 -9.33
N ARG A 47 23.62 -6.56 -8.46
CA ARG A 47 24.30 -6.29 -7.18
C ARG A 47 24.23 -7.51 -6.25
N GLN A 48 23.05 -8.12 -6.10
CA GLN A 48 22.84 -9.29 -5.23
C GLN A 48 23.59 -10.52 -5.74
N ILE A 49 23.52 -10.83 -7.04
CA ILE A 49 24.29 -11.92 -7.66
C ILE A 49 25.78 -11.74 -7.39
N LYS A 50 26.31 -10.53 -7.58
CA LYS A 50 27.72 -10.23 -7.31
C LYS A 50 28.08 -10.45 -5.84
N ALA A 51 27.25 -9.99 -4.91
CA ALA A 51 27.46 -10.18 -3.48
C ALA A 51 27.49 -11.67 -3.10
N ILE A 52 26.43 -12.41 -3.47
CA ILE A 52 26.28 -13.85 -3.18
C ILE A 52 27.45 -14.64 -3.79
N THR A 53 27.81 -14.35 -5.04
CA THR A 53 28.91 -15.05 -5.74
C THR A 53 30.26 -14.78 -5.07
N ASN A 54 30.52 -13.54 -4.67
CA ASN A 54 31.76 -13.19 -3.98
C ASN A 54 31.87 -13.85 -2.59
N GLN A 55 30.75 -14.01 -1.90
CA GLN A 55 30.70 -14.61 -0.57
C GLN A 55 30.63 -16.14 -0.61
N GLY A 56 30.18 -16.73 -1.72
CA GLY A 56 29.97 -18.17 -1.88
C GLY A 56 28.93 -18.76 -0.91
N THR A 57 28.10 -17.92 -0.28
CA THR A 57 27.09 -18.33 0.72
C THR A 57 25.87 -17.41 0.70
N MET A 58 24.72 -17.91 1.14
CA MET A 58 23.46 -17.16 1.32
C MET A 58 23.29 -16.74 2.79
N ARG A 59 24.33 -16.19 3.41
CA ARG A 59 24.30 -15.69 4.80
C ARG A 59 24.91 -14.31 4.98
N SER A 60 24.93 -13.54 3.90
CA SER A 60 25.62 -12.27 3.87
C SER A 60 24.89 -11.11 4.51
N ASP A 61 23.79 -11.42 5.18
CA ASP A 61 23.14 -10.57 6.13
C ASP A 61 24.13 -10.09 7.22
N PRO A 62 24.83 -8.93 7.23
CA PRO A 62 25.70 -8.59 8.38
C PRO A 62 24.88 -8.47 9.68
N PHE A 63 23.57 -8.24 9.59
CA PHE A 63 22.64 -8.27 10.71
C PHE A 63 22.27 -9.68 11.17
N PHE A 64 22.71 -10.72 10.45
CA PHE A 64 22.44 -12.15 10.69
C PHE A 64 23.68 -12.91 11.17
N ILE A 65 24.78 -12.22 11.44
CA ILE A 65 25.83 -12.81 12.26
C ILE A 65 25.15 -13.22 13.58
N PRO A 66 25.18 -14.51 13.98
CA PRO A 66 24.54 -14.94 15.21
C PRO A 66 24.99 -14.01 16.32
N ASP A 67 24.02 -13.37 16.97
CA ASP A 67 24.27 -12.31 17.93
C ASP A 67 25.43 -12.73 18.83
N GLN A 68 26.50 -11.94 18.89
CA GLN A 68 27.66 -12.30 19.70
C GLN A 68 27.24 -12.54 21.15
N LYS A 69 26.14 -11.91 21.60
CA LYS A 69 25.48 -12.21 22.88
C LYS A 69 24.88 -13.61 22.94
N ALA A 70 24.21 -14.11 21.89
CA ALA A 70 23.72 -15.48 21.84
C ALA A 70 24.87 -16.51 21.81
N GLN A 71 25.96 -16.20 21.10
CA GLN A 71 27.17 -17.02 21.14
C GLN A 71 27.85 -17.00 22.52
N GLN A 72 27.91 -15.85 23.18
CA GLN A 72 28.44 -15.71 24.55
C GLN A 72 27.55 -16.40 25.59
N ALA A 73 26.22 -16.31 25.45
CA ALA A 73 25.26 -17.00 26.31
C ALA A 73 25.34 -18.52 26.13
N ALA A 74 25.45 -19.02 24.90
CA ALA A 74 25.65 -20.44 24.62
C ALA A 74 27.01 -20.98 25.12
N GLN A 75 28.05 -20.12 25.17
CA GLN A 75 29.33 -20.45 25.78
C GLN A 75 29.30 -20.42 27.31
N SER A 76 28.35 -19.69 27.92
CA SER A 76 28.17 -19.64 29.39
C SER A 76 27.41 -20.85 29.96
N LEU A 77 26.77 -21.66 29.12
CA LEU A 77 26.13 -22.92 29.52
C LEU A 77 27.18 -24.03 29.60
N THR A 78 27.79 -24.19 30.78
CA THR A 78 28.84 -25.16 31.07
C THR A 78 28.34 -26.59 31.36
N ASP A 79 27.03 -26.82 31.39
CA ASP A 79 26.46 -28.09 31.84
C ASP A 79 26.26 -29.09 30.67
N PRO A 80 27.03 -30.20 30.57
CA PRO A 80 26.95 -31.15 29.45
C PRO A 80 25.61 -31.88 29.35
N VAL A 81 24.84 -31.89 30.45
CA VAL A 81 23.54 -32.58 30.54
C VAL A 81 22.43 -31.75 29.90
N GLN A 82 22.51 -30.42 29.91
CA GLN A 82 21.56 -29.55 29.20
C GLN A 82 21.80 -29.54 27.68
N LYS A 83 23.00 -29.87 27.21
CA LYS A 83 23.31 -29.99 25.77
C LYS A 83 22.72 -31.24 25.10
N SER A 84 22.39 -32.29 25.86
CA SER A 84 22.00 -33.60 25.29
C SER A 84 20.49 -33.85 25.19
N ALA A 85 19.65 -33.02 25.82
CA ALA A 85 18.19 -33.17 25.77
C ALA A 85 17.50 -32.42 24.60
N VAL A 86 18.26 -31.70 23.78
CA VAL A 86 17.75 -30.85 22.68
C VAL A 86 17.89 -31.52 21.29
N SER A 87 18.49 -32.71 21.22
CA SER A 87 19.17 -33.15 19.98
C SER A 87 18.47 -34.23 19.13
N LEU A 88 17.15 -34.43 19.21
CA LEU A 88 16.45 -35.33 18.25
C LEU A 88 15.17 -34.77 17.61
N ASN A 89 14.77 -33.53 17.95
CA ASN A 89 13.75 -32.76 17.23
C ASN A 89 14.30 -31.42 16.70
N GLY A 90 15.64 -31.36 16.49
CA GLY A 90 16.37 -30.29 15.83
C GLY A 90 15.82 -28.89 16.12
N ASP A 91 16.13 -28.36 17.31
CA ASP A 91 15.74 -27.01 17.73
C ASP A 91 16.39 -25.98 16.79
N VAL A 92 15.73 -25.73 15.65
CA VAL A 92 16.05 -24.67 14.72
C VAL A 92 15.98 -23.41 15.56
N THR A 93 17.13 -22.81 15.88
CA THR A 93 17.18 -21.57 16.64
C THR A 93 16.25 -20.58 15.96
N VAL A 94 15.10 -20.37 16.58
CA VAL A 94 14.02 -19.62 15.98
C VAL A 94 14.48 -18.17 15.96
N ASP A 95 14.63 -17.60 14.75
CA ASP A 95 14.98 -16.19 14.59
C ASP A 95 13.79 -15.32 15.02
N ASP A 96 13.76 -15.00 16.30
CA ASP A 96 12.71 -14.24 16.96
C ASP A 96 12.84 -12.73 16.77
N ARG A 97 13.80 -12.25 15.97
CA ARG A 97 13.97 -10.83 15.73
C ARG A 97 12.66 -10.21 15.21
N ARG A 98 12.35 -9.04 15.75
CA ARG A 98 11.16 -8.25 15.45
C ARG A 98 11.56 -6.90 14.87
N CYS A 99 10.67 -6.34 14.08
CA CYS A 99 10.76 -4.98 13.58
C CYS A 99 9.41 -4.29 13.82
N LEU A 100 9.36 -2.98 13.68
CA LEU A 100 8.10 -2.26 13.56
C LEU A 100 7.89 -1.94 12.08
N ALA A 101 6.76 -2.36 11.51
CA ALA A 101 6.55 -2.24 10.07
C ALA A 101 5.11 -1.89 9.71
N ILE A 102 4.98 -1.26 8.54
CA ILE A 102 3.76 -1.15 7.77
C ILE A 102 3.70 -2.33 6.82
N SER A 103 2.70 -3.19 6.94
CA SER A 103 2.60 -4.40 6.12
C SER A 103 1.17 -4.74 5.71
N ALA A 104 1.08 -5.61 4.71
CA ALA A 104 -0.15 -6.23 4.24
C ALA A 104 0.06 -7.74 4.13
N ILE A 105 -0.83 -8.52 4.73
CA ILE A 105 -0.78 -9.99 4.71
C ILE A 105 -1.57 -10.49 3.50
N LEU A 106 -0.97 -11.37 2.69
CA LEU A 106 -1.59 -11.93 1.49
C LEU A 106 -2.38 -13.19 1.85
N ASN A 107 -3.44 -13.06 2.65
CA ASN A 107 -4.22 -14.19 3.17
C ASN A 107 -5.63 -14.34 2.57
N SER A 108 -5.90 -13.69 1.44
CA SER A 108 -7.24 -13.69 0.84
C SER A 108 -7.25 -14.40 -0.52
N PRO A 109 -7.74 -15.65 -0.60
CA PRO A 109 -7.85 -16.39 -1.85
C PRO A 109 -8.71 -15.70 -2.92
N LYS A 110 -9.56 -14.76 -2.51
CA LYS A 110 -10.38 -13.94 -3.43
C LYS A 110 -9.58 -12.79 -4.05
N MET A 111 -8.57 -12.30 -3.35
CA MET A 111 -7.72 -11.18 -3.77
C MET A 111 -6.43 -11.65 -4.46
N ASN A 112 -6.03 -12.89 -4.22
CA ASN A 112 -4.84 -13.50 -4.80
C ASN A 112 -5.20 -14.39 -5.99
N ARG A 113 -4.45 -14.28 -7.08
CA ARG A 113 -4.58 -15.09 -8.29
C ARG A 113 -3.20 -15.55 -8.71
N TRP A 114 -2.80 -16.72 -8.21
CA TRP A 114 -1.52 -17.34 -8.52
C TRP A 114 -1.56 -18.11 -9.84
N THR A 115 -0.46 -18.11 -10.58
CA THR A 115 -0.30 -18.87 -11.82
C THR A 115 0.14 -20.32 -11.54
N PRO A 116 -0.01 -21.25 -12.50
CA PRO A 116 0.56 -22.59 -12.38
C PRO A 116 2.07 -22.59 -12.09
N GLU A 117 2.80 -21.59 -12.60
CA GLU A 117 4.23 -21.40 -12.42
C GLU A 117 4.58 -21.12 -10.95
N PHE A 118 3.75 -20.35 -10.23
CA PHE A 118 3.93 -20.15 -8.79
C PHE A 118 3.82 -21.45 -8.01
N TYR A 119 2.81 -22.27 -8.29
CA TYR A 119 2.62 -23.54 -7.59
C TYR A 119 3.76 -24.54 -7.88
N LYS A 120 4.22 -24.60 -9.14
CA LYS A 120 5.41 -25.38 -9.51
C LYS A 120 6.65 -24.93 -8.74
N LEU A 121 6.85 -23.62 -8.63
CA LEU A 121 7.98 -23.05 -7.88
C LEU A 121 7.89 -23.41 -6.39
N GLN A 122 6.72 -23.24 -5.76
CA GLN A 122 6.49 -23.62 -4.36
C GLN A 122 6.78 -25.09 -4.10
N GLU A 123 6.31 -25.97 -4.99
CA GLU A 123 6.56 -27.41 -4.90
C GLU A 123 8.07 -27.72 -4.99
N ARG A 124 8.78 -27.10 -5.93
CA ARG A 124 10.24 -27.25 -6.05
C ARG A 124 10.97 -26.74 -4.82
N LEU A 125 10.58 -25.59 -4.28
CA LEU A 125 11.19 -25.05 -3.06
C LEU A 125 11.02 -26.00 -1.87
N LYS A 126 9.83 -26.57 -1.72
CA LYS A 126 9.56 -27.56 -0.68
C LYS A 126 10.36 -28.85 -0.90
N ASN A 127 10.35 -29.41 -2.10
CA ASN A 127 10.92 -30.72 -2.38
C ASN A 127 12.45 -30.72 -2.50
N GLU A 128 13.04 -29.67 -3.09
CA GLU A 128 14.48 -29.60 -3.36
C GLU A 128 15.27 -28.87 -2.26
N PHE A 129 14.60 -27.99 -1.50
CA PHE A 129 15.24 -27.05 -0.58
C PHE A 129 14.60 -26.97 0.82
N GLY A 130 13.52 -27.72 1.08
CA GLY A 130 12.77 -27.64 2.34
C GLY A 130 13.57 -28.04 3.59
N GLU A 131 14.58 -28.89 3.43
CA GLU A 131 15.48 -29.26 4.54
C GLU A 131 16.45 -28.13 4.96
N TYR A 132 16.64 -27.12 4.10
CA TYR A 132 17.64 -26.05 4.29
C TYR A 132 17.03 -24.66 4.49
N GLY A 133 15.70 -24.57 4.53
CA GLY A 133 15.03 -23.29 4.54
C GLY A 133 13.54 -23.37 4.80
N LEU A 134 12.94 -22.20 4.97
CA LEU A 134 11.51 -22.03 5.18
C LEU A 134 10.87 -21.45 3.93
N THR A 135 9.77 -22.07 3.50
CA THR A 135 8.91 -21.58 2.41
C THR A 135 7.83 -20.65 2.95
N PHE A 136 7.43 -19.70 2.12
CA PHE A 136 6.35 -18.76 2.40
C PHE A 136 5.13 -19.05 1.54
N SER A 137 3.97 -19.24 2.16
CA SER A 137 2.72 -19.58 1.49
C SER A 137 1.63 -18.52 1.72
N GLU A 138 0.63 -18.48 0.83
CA GLU A 138 -0.57 -17.64 1.02
C GLU A 138 -1.33 -18.05 2.29
N GLU A 139 -1.59 -19.35 2.41
CA GLU A 139 -2.16 -19.93 3.61
C GLU A 139 -1.11 -19.98 4.71
N GLN A 140 -1.57 -19.79 5.94
CA GLN A 140 -0.71 -19.86 7.10
C GLN A 140 -0.21 -21.30 7.29
N PRO A 141 1.11 -21.55 7.26
CA PRO A 141 1.62 -22.90 7.39
C PRO A 141 1.44 -23.41 8.82
N GLU A 142 1.04 -24.69 8.96
CA GLU A 142 0.80 -25.31 10.27
C GLU A 142 2.07 -25.45 11.11
N VAL A 143 3.23 -25.70 10.48
CA VAL A 143 4.51 -25.88 11.18
C VAL A 143 5.65 -25.29 10.35
N GLY A 144 6.46 -24.45 10.99
CA GLY A 144 7.79 -24.06 10.51
C GLY A 144 7.84 -23.13 9.29
N GLY A 145 6.76 -22.86 8.57
CA GLY A 145 6.78 -21.94 7.42
C GLY A 145 6.58 -20.47 7.78
N GLY A 146 6.61 -19.61 6.76
CA GLY A 146 6.17 -18.22 6.85
C GLY A 146 4.91 -17.95 6.03
N GLN A 147 4.25 -16.82 6.29
CA GLN A 147 3.11 -16.35 5.52
C GLN A 147 3.55 -15.27 4.53
N LEU A 148 3.07 -15.36 3.29
CA LEU A 148 3.28 -14.33 2.28
C LEU A 148 2.69 -13.00 2.79
N HIS A 149 3.55 -11.99 2.80
CA HIS A 149 3.21 -10.63 3.15
C HIS A 149 4.02 -9.68 2.29
N TRP A 150 3.57 -8.44 2.24
CA TRP A 150 4.31 -7.33 1.68
C TRP A 150 4.59 -6.32 2.79
N THR A 151 5.84 -5.92 2.93
CA THR A 151 6.24 -4.83 3.82
C THR A 151 6.33 -3.57 2.99
N LEU A 152 5.43 -2.62 3.25
CA LEU A 152 5.50 -1.31 2.63
C LEU A 152 6.72 -0.55 3.16
N MET A 153 6.90 -0.49 4.48
CA MET A 153 8.02 0.23 5.11
C MET A 153 8.36 -0.39 6.47
N GLN A 154 9.64 -0.47 6.80
CA GLN A 154 10.09 -0.75 8.16
C GLN A 154 10.31 0.59 8.87
N LEU A 155 9.54 0.84 9.92
CA LEU A 155 9.60 2.06 10.72
C LEU A 155 10.70 1.99 11.76
N VAL A 156 10.96 0.79 12.28
CA VAL A 156 12.10 0.45 13.15
C VAL A 156 12.68 -0.89 12.68
N GLY A 157 13.96 -0.90 12.34
CA GLY A 157 14.67 -2.11 11.92
C GLY A 157 14.88 -3.13 13.05
N PHE A 158 15.24 -4.36 12.67
CA PHE A 158 15.56 -5.43 13.63
C PHE A 158 16.61 -5.06 14.70
N PRO A 159 17.71 -4.34 14.37
CA PRO A 159 18.74 -4.00 15.36
C PRO A 159 18.27 -3.05 16.45
N ASP A 160 17.33 -2.16 16.12
CA ASP A 160 16.88 -1.08 16.99
C ASP A 160 15.58 -1.41 17.74
N TYR A 161 14.90 -2.50 17.38
CA TYR A 161 13.57 -2.84 17.90
C TYR A 161 13.54 -2.98 19.43
N GLU A 162 14.50 -3.68 20.03
CA GLU A 162 14.55 -3.84 21.50
C GLU A 162 14.74 -2.49 22.21
N ALA A 163 15.65 -1.65 21.70
CA ALA A 163 15.98 -0.35 22.28
C ALA A 163 14.86 0.68 22.10
N GLU A 164 14.12 0.61 20.99
CA GLU A 164 13.11 1.60 20.64
C GLU A 164 11.69 1.20 21.06
N ILE A 165 11.40 -0.10 21.13
CA ILE A 165 10.06 -0.65 21.37
C ILE A 165 9.99 -1.43 22.68
N GLU A 166 10.75 -2.53 22.82
CA GLU A 166 10.56 -3.46 23.96
C GLU A 166 11.01 -2.91 25.31
N SER A 167 12.09 -2.13 25.32
CA SER A 167 12.67 -1.58 26.55
C SER A 167 11.97 -0.33 27.08
N LYS A 168 11.01 0.22 26.34
CA LYS A 168 10.26 1.43 26.72
C LYS A 168 8.85 1.06 27.19
N GLN A 169 8.40 1.70 28.26
CA GLN A 169 7.04 1.47 28.79
C GLN A 169 5.97 2.01 27.83
N ASP A 170 6.20 3.19 27.25
CA ASP A 170 5.30 3.86 26.32
C ASP A 170 6.09 4.39 25.11
N PRO A 171 6.46 3.53 24.15
CA PRO A 171 7.22 3.96 22.98
C PRO A 171 6.38 4.91 22.11
N VAL A 172 6.98 6.02 21.67
CA VAL A 172 6.34 7.05 20.82
C VAL A 172 5.70 6.44 19.56
N TYR A 173 6.27 5.37 19.04
CA TYR A 173 5.78 4.61 17.89
C TYR A 173 4.37 4.02 18.06
N PHE A 174 3.87 3.89 19.29
CA PHE A 174 2.50 3.43 19.58
C PHE A 174 1.59 4.57 20.07
N SER A 175 2.08 5.83 20.08
CA SER A 175 1.21 6.97 20.33
C SER A 175 0.18 7.14 19.20
N GLN A 176 -1.00 7.62 19.56
CA GLN A 176 -2.07 7.83 18.59
C GLN A 176 -1.66 8.84 17.51
N GLU A 177 -0.95 9.91 17.90
CA GLU A 177 -0.38 10.90 16.99
C GLU A 177 0.52 10.26 15.93
N TYR A 178 1.43 9.37 16.34
CA TYR A 178 2.32 8.67 15.42
C TYR A 178 1.54 7.78 14.45
N LEU A 179 0.61 6.97 14.97
CA LEU A 179 -0.17 6.03 14.17
C LEU A 179 -1.09 6.75 13.17
N ASP A 180 -1.72 7.84 13.58
CA ASP A 180 -2.55 8.68 12.71
C ASP A 180 -1.71 9.40 11.65
N CYS A 181 -0.56 9.96 12.04
CA CYS A 181 0.37 10.58 11.08
C CYS A 181 0.76 9.59 9.99
N VAL A 182 1.17 8.36 10.33
CA VAL A 182 1.53 7.34 9.34
C VAL A 182 0.33 6.96 8.48
N LYS A 183 -0.83 6.65 9.07
CA LYS A 183 -2.02 6.23 8.31
C LYS A 183 -2.49 7.33 7.36
N ASP A 184 -2.60 8.57 7.83
CA ASP A 184 -3.08 9.69 7.04
C ASP A 184 -2.08 10.06 5.93
N SER A 185 -0.79 9.90 6.18
CA SER A 185 0.26 10.02 5.15
C SER A 185 0.05 9.04 4.01
N LEU A 186 -0.26 7.78 4.32
CA LEU A 186 -0.51 6.77 3.30
C LEU A 186 -1.81 7.04 2.54
N MET A 187 -2.88 7.38 3.24
CA MET A 187 -4.17 7.70 2.60
C MET A 187 -4.05 8.90 1.66
N VAL A 188 -3.34 9.96 2.06
CA VAL A 188 -3.11 11.13 1.20
C VAL A 188 -2.10 10.82 0.08
N GLY A 189 -1.11 9.96 0.35
CA GLY A 189 -0.09 9.54 -0.62
C GLY A 189 -0.56 8.53 -1.66
N GLY A 190 -1.86 8.48 -1.94
CA GLY A 190 -2.43 7.65 -3.01
C GLY A 190 -2.75 6.21 -2.62
N LEU A 191 -2.54 5.79 -1.36
CA LEU A 191 -3.07 4.53 -0.83
C LEU A 191 -4.48 4.73 -0.23
N ASP A 192 -5.32 5.52 -0.89
CA ASP A 192 -6.75 5.68 -0.58
C ASP A 192 -7.63 4.59 -1.22
N SER A 193 -7.01 3.70 -1.99
CA SER A 193 -7.65 2.59 -2.71
C SER A 193 -6.76 1.35 -2.68
N ALA A 194 -7.35 0.20 -2.99
CA ALA A 194 -6.61 -1.05 -2.98
C ALA A 194 -5.51 -1.05 -4.04
N MET A 195 -4.33 -1.51 -3.65
CA MET A 195 -3.19 -1.58 -4.53
C MET A 195 -3.13 -2.95 -5.21
N HIS A 196 -2.99 -2.96 -6.54
CA HIS A 196 -2.80 -4.20 -7.29
C HIS A 196 -1.31 -4.43 -7.48
N ILE A 197 -0.82 -5.64 -7.20
CA ILE A 197 0.56 -6.03 -7.47
C ILE A 197 0.55 -7.20 -8.46
N THR A 198 1.35 -7.11 -9.51
CA THR A 198 1.66 -8.24 -10.39
C THR A 198 3.07 -8.74 -10.10
N TYR A 199 3.21 -9.97 -9.61
CA TYR A 199 4.51 -10.59 -9.35
C TYR A 199 5.10 -11.14 -10.64
N VAL A 200 6.20 -10.53 -11.11
CA VAL A 200 6.77 -10.72 -12.46
C VAL A 200 8.11 -11.47 -12.49
N GLY A 201 8.59 -11.93 -11.34
CA GLY A 201 9.75 -12.80 -11.29
C GLY A 201 10.30 -13.04 -9.90
N VAL A 202 11.43 -13.72 -9.85
CA VAL A 202 12.17 -14.07 -8.63
C VAL A 202 13.57 -13.49 -8.67
N ILE A 203 14.06 -13.06 -7.51
CA ILE A 203 15.46 -12.72 -7.30
C ILE A 203 16.03 -13.51 -6.12
N ALA A 204 17.31 -13.82 -6.20
CA ALA A 204 18.07 -14.29 -5.06
C ALA A 204 18.66 -13.09 -4.29
N VAL A 205 18.57 -13.15 -2.97
CA VAL A 205 19.19 -12.20 -2.04
C VAL A 205 20.05 -12.96 -1.05
N GLY A 206 20.90 -12.23 -0.31
CA GLY A 206 21.83 -12.82 0.65
C GLY A 206 21.24 -13.73 1.73
N THR A 207 19.91 -13.84 1.86
CA THR A 207 19.22 -14.69 2.85
C THR A 207 18.23 -15.69 2.23
N GLY A 208 17.98 -15.65 0.92
CA GLY A 208 16.95 -16.50 0.29
C GLY A 208 16.47 -16.01 -1.07
N LEU A 209 15.18 -16.20 -1.34
CA LEU A 209 14.51 -15.83 -2.59
C LEU A 209 13.32 -14.90 -2.31
N LEU A 210 13.17 -13.88 -3.15
CA LEU A 210 12.07 -12.93 -3.11
C LEU A 210 11.29 -12.98 -4.43
N MET A 211 9.96 -12.95 -4.34
CA MET A 211 9.13 -12.59 -5.49
C MET A 211 9.12 -11.08 -5.64
N VAL A 212 9.31 -10.60 -6.86
CA VAL A 212 9.31 -9.16 -7.17
C VAL A 212 8.01 -8.80 -7.87
N GLY A 213 7.38 -7.72 -7.43
CA GLY A 213 6.07 -7.28 -7.92
C GLY A 213 6.08 -5.89 -8.50
N VAL A 214 5.24 -5.65 -9.50
CA VAL A 214 4.95 -4.33 -10.07
C VAL A 214 3.64 -3.83 -9.47
N PRO A 215 3.66 -2.77 -8.63
CA PRO A 215 2.44 -2.18 -8.09
C PRO A 215 1.71 -1.33 -9.12
N SER A 216 0.39 -1.17 -8.96
CA SER A 216 -0.45 -0.27 -9.76
C SER A 216 -0.34 1.20 -9.34
N LEU A 217 0.31 1.46 -8.21
CA LEU A 217 0.49 2.79 -7.61
C LEU A 217 1.99 3.07 -7.42
N ASP A 218 2.37 4.34 -7.42
CA ASP A 218 3.74 4.74 -7.06
C ASP A 218 3.92 4.66 -5.54
N ILE A 219 4.34 3.49 -5.08
CA ILE A 219 4.56 3.24 -3.65
C ILE A 219 5.71 4.06 -3.06
N ASN A 220 6.62 4.58 -3.88
CA ASN A 220 7.76 5.34 -3.38
C ASN A 220 7.33 6.76 -3.04
N GLU A 221 6.44 7.35 -3.83
CA GLU A 221 5.76 8.60 -3.46
C GLU A 221 5.03 8.48 -2.11
N ALA A 222 4.27 7.39 -1.91
CA ALA A 222 3.60 7.15 -0.63
C ALA A 222 4.58 7.03 0.55
N ARG A 223 5.73 6.37 0.36
CA ARG A 223 6.79 6.27 1.39
C ARG A 223 7.43 7.61 1.68
N ASP A 224 7.71 8.41 0.66
CA ASP A 224 8.31 9.74 0.83
C ASP A 224 7.37 10.68 1.58
N ILE A 225 6.05 10.59 1.33
CA ILE A 225 5.05 11.35 2.09
C ILE A 225 5.04 10.95 3.57
N VAL A 226 5.17 9.65 3.89
CA VAL A 226 5.33 9.20 5.29
C VAL A 226 6.59 9.77 5.91
N ARG A 227 7.74 9.68 5.23
CA ARG A 227 9.03 10.21 5.73
C ARG A 227 8.93 11.70 6.02
N ASN A 228 8.42 12.47 5.07
CA ASN A 228 8.31 13.93 5.18
C ASN A 228 7.37 14.32 6.32
N ARG A 229 6.19 13.72 6.41
CA ARG A 229 5.24 14.04 7.47
C ARG A 229 5.73 13.64 8.86
N LEU A 230 6.41 12.49 9.00
CA LEU A 230 7.04 12.15 10.27
C LEU A 230 8.09 13.20 10.66
N ALA A 231 8.91 13.66 9.71
CA ALA A 231 9.90 14.70 9.96
C ALA A 231 9.27 16.07 10.31
N ASP A 232 8.23 16.48 9.59
CA ASP A 232 7.50 17.75 9.81
C ASP A 232 6.88 17.81 11.22
N HIS A 233 6.52 16.65 11.78
CA HIS A 233 5.95 16.52 13.12
C HIS A 233 6.99 16.15 14.21
N ASP A 234 8.29 16.16 13.90
CA ASP A 234 9.37 15.74 14.80
C ASP A 234 9.17 14.32 15.39
N LEU A 235 8.58 13.43 14.59
CA LEU A 235 8.31 12.04 14.94
C LEU A 235 9.44 11.12 14.47
N PRO A 236 9.83 10.10 15.28
CA PRO A 236 11.00 9.30 14.99
C PRO A 236 10.79 8.31 13.85
N LEU A 237 11.83 8.14 13.03
CA LEU A 237 11.91 7.10 12.02
C LEU A 237 13.30 6.45 12.06
N LYS A 238 13.34 5.13 12.20
CA LYS A 238 14.56 4.30 12.20
C LYS A 238 14.48 3.28 11.07
N GLU A 239 14.23 3.77 9.87
CA GLU A 239 14.18 2.95 8.66
C GLU A 239 15.57 2.37 8.38
N PRO A 240 15.73 1.03 8.38
CA PRO A 240 17.04 0.42 8.20
C PRO A 240 17.55 0.57 6.76
N PHE A 241 16.65 0.52 5.78
CA PHE A 241 16.96 0.63 4.36
C PHE A 241 15.80 1.26 3.59
N VAL A 242 16.10 2.27 2.77
CA VAL A 242 15.20 2.75 1.73
C VAL A 242 15.23 1.73 0.59
N ASN A 243 14.15 0.98 0.41
CA ASN A 243 14.07 -0.06 -0.60
C ASN A 243 12.95 0.22 -1.58
N ASP A 244 13.28 0.55 -2.84
CA ASP A 244 12.30 0.96 -3.85
C ASP A 244 11.53 -0.18 -4.52
N ILE A 245 11.74 -1.42 -4.06
CA ILE A 245 11.11 -2.60 -4.68
C ILE A 245 9.89 -3.06 -3.88
N VAL A 246 8.84 -3.44 -4.60
CA VAL A 246 7.78 -4.29 -4.07
C VAL A 246 8.25 -5.73 -4.15
N HIS A 247 8.29 -6.41 -3.00
CA HIS A 247 8.67 -7.80 -2.95
C HIS A 247 7.96 -8.54 -1.81
N SER A 248 7.87 -9.86 -1.96
CA SER A 248 7.43 -10.77 -0.90
C SER A 248 8.45 -11.89 -0.77
N THR A 249 8.86 -12.20 0.46
CA THR A 249 9.76 -13.32 0.73
C THR A 249 9.09 -14.62 0.32
N LEU A 250 9.77 -15.43 -0.49
CA LEU A 250 9.26 -16.70 -0.99
C LEU A 250 9.91 -17.89 -0.27
N TYR A 251 11.21 -17.76 -0.04
CA TYR A 251 12.02 -18.78 0.58
C TYR A 251 13.14 -18.11 1.38
N ARG A 252 13.45 -18.63 2.55
CA ARG A 252 14.54 -18.14 3.39
C ARG A 252 15.40 -19.31 3.86
N VAL A 253 16.70 -19.19 3.68
CA VAL A 253 17.67 -20.19 4.14
C VAL A 253 17.72 -20.14 5.68
N VAL A 254 17.55 -21.28 6.34
CA VAL A 254 17.62 -21.42 7.81
C VAL A 254 18.40 -22.68 8.21
N GLY A 255 18.86 -22.74 9.46
CA GLY A 255 19.57 -23.91 10.00
C GLY A 255 21.05 -23.62 10.28
N ASP A 256 21.89 -24.65 10.30
CA ASP A 256 23.34 -24.52 10.51
C ASP A 256 24.08 -24.48 9.17
N ALA A 257 25.04 -23.56 9.03
CA ALA A 257 25.85 -23.42 7.83
C ALA A 257 26.71 -24.66 7.56
N GLU A 258 27.15 -25.35 8.62
CA GLU A 258 27.99 -26.55 8.49
C GLU A 258 27.23 -27.72 7.87
N ASN A 259 25.91 -27.75 8.04
CA ASN A 259 25.03 -28.81 7.52
C ASN A 259 24.43 -28.48 6.14
N MET A 260 24.72 -27.30 5.58
CA MET A 260 24.20 -26.89 4.28
C MET A 260 25.04 -27.44 3.12
N PRO A 261 24.42 -27.86 2.01
CA PRO A 261 25.15 -28.19 0.79
C PRO A 261 25.97 -26.98 0.32
N LYS A 262 27.25 -27.21 0.01
CA LYS A 262 28.18 -26.14 -0.42
C LYS A 262 27.71 -25.42 -1.70
N ASP A 263 26.95 -26.12 -2.54
CA ASP A 263 26.39 -25.64 -3.80
C ASP A 263 24.96 -25.07 -3.66
N LEU A 264 24.41 -24.98 -2.44
CA LEU A 264 23.04 -24.49 -2.20
C LEU A 264 22.81 -23.11 -2.83
N HIS A 265 23.76 -22.18 -2.63
CA HIS A 265 23.68 -20.83 -3.19
C HIS A 265 23.67 -20.84 -4.73
N VAL A 266 24.46 -21.72 -5.37
CA VAL A 266 24.50 -21.88 -6.83
C VAL A 266 23.15 -22.40 -7.34
N ARG A 267 22.58 -23.39 -6.66
CA ARG A 267 21.27 -23.97 -7.02
C ARG A 267 20.14 -22.95 -6.87
N LEU A 268 20.14 -22.14 -5.81
CA LEU A 268 19.17 -21.07 -5.60
C LEU A 268 19.31 -19.94 -6.63
N LEU A 269 20.54 -19.56 -6.99
CA LEU A 269 20.80 -18.59 -8.07
C LEU A 269 20.28 -19.11 -9.42
N ALA A 270 20.49 -20.39 -9.74
CA ALA A 270 19.99 -21.00 -10.96
C ALA A 270 18.45 -21.00 -10.99
N LEU A 271 17.80 -21.33 -9.87
CA LEU A 271 16.34 -21.28 -9.75
C LEU A 271 15.81 -19.84 -9.90
N ALA A 272 16.43 -18.85 -9.27
CA ALA A 272 16.06 -17.45 -9.44
C ALA A 272 16.19 -17.00 -10.90
N LYS A 273 17.23 -17.46 -11.61
CA LYS A 273 17.44 -17.19 -13.03
C LYS A 273 16.37 -17.82 -13.92
N GLU A 274 15.91 -19.02 -13.58
CA GLU A 274 14.81 -19.70 -14.30
C GLU A 274 13.48 -18.94 -14.19
N TYR A 275 13.20 -18.36 -13.02
CA TYR A 275 11.95 -17.63 -12.75
C TYR A 275 12.12 -16.10 -12.83
N GLU A 276 13.15 -15.62 -13.52
CA GLU A 276 13.56 -14.21 -13.43
C GLU A 276 12.55 -13.24 -14.09
N ASP A 277 11.84 -13.72 -15.11
CA ASP A 277 10.86 -12.97 -15.93
C ASP A 277 9.52 -13.73 -16.04
N VAL A 278 9.21 -14.56 -15.03
CA VAL A 278 8.00 -15.39 -14.99
C VAL A 278 6.92 -14.70 -14.15
N VAL A 279 5.73 -14.54 -14.71
CA VAL A 279 4.57 -14.03 -13.96
C VAL A 279 4.07 -15.11 -13.01
N LEU A 280 4.19 -14.85 -11.71
CA LEU A 280 3.82 -15.77 -10.62
C LEU A 280 2.38 -15.57 -10.16
N GLY A 281 1.83 -14.36 -10.32
CA GLY A 281 0.46 -14.09 -9.93
C GLY A 281 0.16 -12.62 -9.75
N LYS A 282 -1.07 -12.36 -9.34
CA LYS A 282 -1.56 -11.02 -9.01
C LYS A 282 -2.17 -11.05 -7.61
N THR A 283 -2.00 -9.97 -6.86
CA THR A 283 -2.65 -9.76 -5.56
C THR A 283 -3.27 -8.37 -5.51
N ILE A 284 -4.33 -8.24 -4.73
CA ILE A 284 -4.98 -6.97 -4.39
C ILE A 284 -4.81 -6.75 -2.90
N LEU A 285 -4.09 -5.70 -2.54
CA LEU A 285 -3.83 -5.30 -1.16
C LEU A 285 -4.83 -4.22 -0.76
N SER A 286 -5.78 -4.60 0.09
CA SER A 286 -6.80 -3.69 0.61
C SER A 286 -6.80 -3.57 2.14
N LYS A 287 -5.92 -4.31 2.82
CA LYS A 287 -5.83 -4.36 4.27
C LYS A 287 -4.38 -4.11 4.67
N PHE A 288 -4.18 -3.10 5.50
CA PHE A 288 -2.88 -2.68 5.98
C PHE A 288 -2.85 -2.70 7.49
N GLN A 289 -1.66 -2.87 8.03
CA GLN A 289 -1.42 -2.85 9.46
C GLN A 289 -0.09 -2.17 9.78
N ILE A 290 -0.05 -1.52 10.94
CA ILE A 290 1.17 -1.00 11.56
C ILE A 290 1.34 -1.70 12.90
N GLY A 291 2.53 -2.25 13.14
CA GLY A 291 2.86 -2.81 14.44
C GLY A 291 4.08 -3.71 14.42
N PRO A 292 4.33 -4.40 15.54
CA PRO A 292 5.35 -5.44 15.61
C PRO A 292 5.18 -6.47 14.51
N ALA A 293 6.27 -6.76 13.81
CA ALA A 293 6.29 -7.75 12.74
C ALA A 293 7.53 -8.64 12.86
N SER A 294 7.31 -9.93 12.71
CA SER A 294 8.37 -10.88 12.40
C SER A 294 8.48 -11.03 10.89
N TRP A 295 9.60 -11.57 10.44
CA TRP A 295 9.79 -11.92 9.03
C TRP A 295 8.99 -13.17 8.61
N ARG A 296 8.40 -13.93 9.54
CA ARG A 296 7.60 -15.14 9.26
C ARG A 296 6.11 -14.86 9.24
N VAL A 297 5.64 -13.90 10.04
CA VAL A 297 4.23 -13.54 10.17
C VAL A 297 3.39 -14.76 10.59
N GLN A 298 3.85 -15.50 11.61
CA GLN A 298 3.11 -16.63 12.16
C GLN A 298 1.98 -16.17 13.08
N ARG A 299 0.99 -17.04 13.29
CA ARG A 299 -0.24 -16.71 14.03
C ARG A 299 0.08 -16.36 15.46
N GLU A 300 0.88 -17.21 16.09
CA GLU A 300 1.30 -17.11 17.48
C GLU A 300 2.13 -15.85 17.70
N GLU A 301 2.90 -15.44 16.69
CA GLU A 301 3.68 -14.19 16.72
C GLU A 301 2.76 -12.96 16.65
N ILE A 302 1.77 -12.98 15.76
CA ILE A 302 0.77 -11.91 15.65
C ILE A 302 -0.10 -11.85 16.93
N GLU A 303 -0.50 -12.98 17.48
CA GLU A 303 -1.29 -13.05 18.71
C GLU A 303 -0.49 -12.53 19.92
N LYS A 304 0.82 -12.82 19.97
CA LYS A 304 1.71 -12.33 21.03
C LYS A 304 1.98 -10.83 20.91
N THR A 305 2.14 -10.32 19.70
CA THR A 305 2.41 -8.90 19.43
C THR A 305 1.47 -8.41 18.33
N PRO A 306 0.20 -8.11 18.68
CA PRO A 306 -0.79 -7.69 17.70
C PRO A 306 -0.41 -6.34 17.08
N PRO A 307 -0.87 -6.06 15.85
CA PRO A 307 -0.66 -4.75 15.24
C PRO A 307 -1.34 -3.66 16.07
N ALA A 308 -0.66 -2.53 16.21
CA ALA A 308 -1.16 -1.37 16.94
C ALA A 308 -2.34 -0.71 16.20
N LEU A 309 -2.31 -0.73 14.86
CA LEU A 309 -3.37 -0.19 14.03
C LEU A 309 -3.59 -1.08 12.80
N GLN A 310 -4.85 -1.29 12.45
CA GLN A 310 -5.27 -1.95 11.21
C GLN A 310 -6.30 -1.08 10.50
N TRP A 311 -6.23 -1.02 9.17
CA TRP A 311 -7.25 -0.35 8.37
C TRP A 311 -7.46 -1.08 7.05
N SER A 312 -8.58 -0.76 6.41
CA SER A 312 -8.89 -1.25 5.08
C SER A 312 -9.17 -0.08 4.16
N VAL A 313 -8.73 -0.22 2.91
CA VAL A 313 -9.02 0.73 1.84
C VAL A 313 -10.04 0.11 0.89
N PRO A 314 -10.93 0.90 0.28
CA PRO A 314 -11.87 0.39 -0.70
C PRO A 314 -11.14 -0.21 -1.91
N VAL A 315 -11.71 -1.26 -2.51
CA VAL A 315 -11.12 -1.88 -3.72
C VAL A 315 -11.05 -0.89 -4.88
N ASN A 316 -12.09 -0.07 -5.01
CA ASN A 316 -12.17 0.96 -6.02
C ASN A 316 -11.81 2.33 -5.41
N THR A 317 -11.21 3.20 -6.22
CA THR A 317 -11.00 4.61 -5.87
C THR A 317 -12.33 5.32 -5.59
N ALA A 318 -12.28 6.46 -4.88
CA ALA A 318 -13.46 7.30 -4.68
C ALA A 318 -14.10 7.71 -6.01
N HIS A 319 -13.27 7.99 -7.03
CA HIS A 319 -13.73 8.31 -8.38
C HIS A 319 -14.41 7.12 -9.08
N GLU A 320 -13.86 5.91 -8.98
CA GLU A 320 -14.47 4.70 -9.57
C GLU A 320 -15.77 4.33 -8.87
N ASN A 321 -15.84 4.43 -7.54
CA ASN A 321 -17.09 4.25 -6.80
C ASN A 321 -18.14 5.27 -7.22
N TYR A 322 -17.73 6.53 -7.42
CA TYR A 322 -18.60 7.57 -7.95
C TYR A 322 -19.11 7.21 -9.35
N GLN A 323 -18.22 6.86 -10.28
CA GLN A 323 -18.60 6.47 -11.64
C GLN A 323 -19.55 5.27 -11.66
N GLN A 324 -19.28 4.23 -10.86
CA GLN A 324 -20.17 3.07 -10.73
C GLN A 324 -21.53 3.46 -10.17
N SER A 325 -21.57 4.34 -9.16
CA SER A 325 -22.83 4.81 -8.58
C SER A 325 -23.65 5.69 -9.53
N VAL A 326 -22.99 6.39 -10.46
CA VAL A 326 -23.63 7.25 -11.46
C VAL A 326 -24.09 6.45 -12.68
N LEU A 327 -23.37 5.39 -13.05
CA LEU A 327 -23.55 4.61 -14.27
C LEU A 327 -24.24 3.26 -14.04
N ASP A 328 -24.86 3.03 -12.88
CA ASP A 328 -25.41 1.72 -12.51
C ASP A 328 -26.28 1.16 -13.66
N GLU A 329 -25.91 -0.03 -14.15
CA GLU A 329 -26.23 -0.55 -15.49
C GLU A 329 -27.72 -0.71 -15.78
N GLU A 330 -28.56 -0.66 -14.74
CA GLU A 330 -30.01 -0.74 -14.88
C GLU A 330 -30.68 0.62 -15.15
N GLY A 331 -29.92 1.72 -15.29
CA GLY A 331 -30.48 3.04 -15.65
C GLY A 331 -31.44 3.62 -14.59
N HIS A 332 -31.44 3.06 -13.38
CA HIS A 332 -32.24 3.57 -12.27
C HIS A 332 -31.58 4.87 -11.75
N LEU A 333 -32.09 6.01 -12.22
CA LEU A 333 -31.86 7.38 -11.73
C LEU A 333 -32.29 7.60 -10.25
N GLY A 334 -32.20 6.57 -9.40
CA GLY A 334 -32.80 6.54 -8.07
C GLY A 334 -32.02 7.29 -6.98
N ARG A 335 -30.75 7.64 -7.22
CA ARG A 335 -30.04 8.57 -6.34
C ARG A 335 -30.01 9.93 -7.01
N GLN A 336 -30.81 10.87 -6.46
CA GLN A 336 -30.70 12.29 -6.76
C GLN A 336 -29.31 12.76 -6.33
N HIS A 337 -28.33 12.67 -7.24
CA HIS A 337 -27.06 13.33 -7.06
C HIS A 337 -27.28 14.82 -7.31
N HIS A 338 -27.37 15.60 -6.24
CA HIS A 338 -27.43 17.05 -6.34
C HIS A 338 -26.08 17.57 -6.85
N THR A 339 -26.06 18.01 -8.10
CA THR A 339 -24.91 18.72 -8.68
C THR A 339 -25.03 20.19 -8.34
N ILE A 340 -24.06 20.72 -7.59
CA ILE A 340 -23.95 22.17 -7.37
C ILE A 340 -23.16 22.74 -8.55
N SER A 341 -23.86 23.14 -9.62
CA SER A 341 -23.28 23.80 -10.78
C SER A 341 -23.50 25.32 -10.75
N GLY A 342 -22.72 26.07 -11.54
CA GLY A 342 -22.90 27.52 -11.71
C GLY A 342 -22.45 28.36 -10.51
N ALA A 343 -23.14 29.47 -10.27
CA ALA A 343 -22.77 30.46 -9.25
C ALA A 343 -22.73 29.90 -7.82
N LEU A 344 -23.58 28.91 -7.53
CA LEU A 344 -23.61 28.23 -6.23
C LEU A 344 -22.35 27.39 -6.02
N GLY A 345 -21.85 26.70 -7.06
CA GLY A 345 -20.60 25.94 -6.98
C GLY A 345 -19.38 26.84 -6.80
N VAL A 346 -19.37 27.99 -7.45
CA VAL A 346 -18.33 29.03 -7.27
C VAL A 346 -18.37 29.60 -5.85
N THR A 347 -19.55 29.84 -5.31
CA THR A 347 -19.72 30.36 -3.95
C THR A 347 -19.25 29.35 -2.92
N LEU A 348 -19.66 28.08 -3.05
CA LEU A 348 -19.20 27.00 -2.18
C LEU A 348 -17.68 26.81 -2.26
N ALA A 349 -17.10 26.78 -3.46
CA ALA A 349 -15.65 26.67 -3.63
C ALA A 349 -14.91 27.87 -3.01
N LYS A 350 -15.45 29.09 -3.13
CA LYS A 350 -14.88 30.30 -2.52
C LYS A 350 -14.97 30.27 -1.00
N GLU A 351 -16.09 29.82 -0.45
CA GLU A 351 -16.27 29.65 0.99
C GLU A 351 -15.33 28.58 1.56
N LEU A 352 -15.19 27.44 0.88
CA LEU A 352 -14.24 26.39 1.27
C LEU A 352 -12.80 26.91 1.25
N ARG A 353 -12.40 27.64 0.21
CA ARG A 353 -11.08 28.30 0.16
C ARG A 353 -10.89 29.28 1.30
N GLN A 354 -11.90 30.10 1.60
CA GLN A 354 -11.81 31.09 2.67
C GLN A 354 -11.73 30.43 4.05
N LYS A 355 -12.47 29.34 4.29
CA LYS A 355 -12.39 28.57 5.53
C LYS A 355 -11.02 27.87 5.67
N LEU A 356 -10.52 27.23 4.62
CA LEU A 356 -9.19 26.59 4.62
C LEU A 356 -8.05 27.59 4.84
N SER A 357 -8.12 28.76 4.20
CA SER A 357 -7.12 29.84 4.38
C SER A 357 -7.13 30.41 5.81
N ARG A 358 -8.30 30.50 6.44
CA ARG A 358 -8.42 30.92 7.85
C ARG A 358 -7.86 29.87 8.82
N GLN A 359 -8.00 28.58 8.50
CA GLN A 359 -7.39 27.51 9.31
C GLN A 359 -5.86 27.59 9.24
N THR A 360 -5.29 27.63 8.04
CA THR A 360 -3.82 27.75 7.85
C THR A 360 -3.23 28.99 8.52
N SER A 361 -3.88 30.15 8.40
CA SER A 361 -3.41 31.39 9.04
C SER A 361 -3.42 31.34 10.58
N LYS A 362 -4.35 30.57 11.19
CA LYS A 362 -4.43 30.40 12.65
C LYS A 362 -3.30 29.51 13.19
N TYR A 363 -2.79 28.57 12.39
CA TYR A 363 -1.63 27.76 12.76
C TYR A 363 -0.34 28.57 12.67
N GLU A 364 -0.15 29.36 11.60
CA GLU A 364 1.06 30.18 11.41
C GLU A 364 1.23 31.31 12.45
N THR A 365 0.15 31.79 13.06
CA THR A 365 0.24 32.84 14.10
C THR A 365 0.57 32.31 15.50
N ASN A 366 0.55 31.00 15.73
CA ASN A 366 0.88 30.41 17.03
C ASN A 366 2.37 30.03 17.18
N ASP A 367 3.13 29.87 16.09
CA ASP A 367 4.56 29.52 16.14
C ASP A 367 5.51 30.72 16.37
N GLY A 368 4.96 31.93 16.52
CA GLY A 368 5.75 33.15 16.76
C GLY A 368 5.87 33.57 18.23
N VAL A 369 5.21 32.90 19.18
CA VAL A 369 5.20 33.32 20.59
C VAL A 369 6.20 32.49 21.38
N VAL A 370 7.37 33.08 21.65
CA VAL A 370 8.33 32.59 22.66
C VAL A 370 7.65 32.64 24.03
N ILE A 371 7.15 31.50 24.51
CA ILE A 371 6.52 31.37 25.83
C ILE A 371 7.61 31.12 26.89
N THR A 372 7.88 32.12 27.72
CA THR A 372 8.45 31.91 29.06
C THR A 372 7.43 31.17 29.94
N PRO A 373 7.85 30.14 30.72
CA PRO A 373 6.90 29.27 31.39
C PRO A 373 6.26 29.97 32.59
N SER A 374 4.92 30.03 32.59
CA SER A 374 4.12 30.44 33.74
C SER A 374 3.14 29.32 34.07
N PRO A 375 3.03 28.86 35.33
CA PRO A 375 2.24 27.70 35.68
C PRO A 375 0.79 28.12 35.94
N SER A 376 -0.11 27.72 35.05
CA SER A 376 -1.53 27.38 35.27
C SER A 376 -2.34 27.73 34.03
N LYS A 377 -2.92 26.71 33.39
CA LYS A 377 -4.29 26.73 32.85
C LYS A 377 -4.58 25.40 32.15
N GLU A 378 -5.24 24.53 32.90
CA GLU A 378 -6.23 23.61 32.34
C GLU A 378 -7.33 24.43 31.61
N THR A 379 -7.94 23.81 30.59
CA THR A 379 -9.16 24.21 29.84
C THR A 379 -9.03 25.10 28.58
N LYS A 380 -8.02 24.87 27.72
CA LYS A 380 -8.07 25.36 26.31
C LYS A 380 -8.55 24.31 25.31
N GLU A 381 -8.15 23.05 25.44
CA GLU A 381 -8.44 21.99 24.46
C GLU A 381 -9.94 21.65 24.33
N GLY A 382 -10.70 21.71 25.42
CA GLY A 382 -12.15 21.46 25.38
C GLY A 382 -12.96 22.49 24.60
N LYS A 383 -12.45 23.73 24.45
CA LYS A 383 -13.14 24.76 23.66
C LYS A 383 -12.94 24.57 22.17
N GLU A 384 -11.76 24.16 21.73
CA GLU A 384 -11.43 23.99 20.31
C GLU A 384 -12.16 22.79 19.69
N ILE A 385 -12.30 21.69 20.44
CA ILE A 385 -13.08 20.52 20.02
C ILE A 385 -14.58 20.86 19.89
N THR A 386 -15.12 21.63 20.84
CA THR A 386 -16.52 22.09 20.80
C THR A 386 -16.76 23.07 19.64
N GLU A 387 -15.77 23.89 19.30
CA GLU A 387 -15.84 24.83 18.18
C GLU A 387 -15.81 24.10 16.82
N MET A 388 -15.02 23.02 16.67
CA MET A 388 -15.05 22.17 15.47
C MET A 388 -16.39 21.43 15.29
N GLN A 389 -16.94 20.85 16.37
CA GLN A 389 -18.22 20.13 16.32
C GLN A 389 -19.39 21.06 15.98
N ASN A 390 -19.36 22.31 16.46
CA ASN A 390 -20.35 23.33 16.09
C ASN A 390 -20.26 23.73 14.60
N VAL A 391 -19.06 23.76 14.03
CA VAL A 391 -18.85 24.09 12.60
C VAL A 391 -19.31 22.94 11.69
N GLU A 392 -19.10 21.68 12.08
CA GLU A 392 -19.62 20.53 11.33
C GLU A 392 -21.15 20.51 11.33
N HIS A 393 -21.79 20.86 12.45
CA HIS A 393 -23.23 21.02 12.56
C HIS A 393 -23.76 22.18 11.69
N GLU A 394 -23.08 23.33 11.69
CA GLU A 394 -23.48 24.52 10.92
C GLU A 394 -23.35 24.30 9.40
N VAL A 395 -22.30 23.59 8.95
CA VAL A 395 -22.15 23.20 7.54
C VAL A 395 -23.26 22.23 7.12
N ARG A 396 -23.67 21.32 8.02
CA ARG A 396 -24.73 20.35 7.76
C ARG A 396 -26.12 21.02 7.69
N GLU A 397 -26.42 21.95 8.60
CA GLU A 397 -27.65 22.77 8.53
C GLU A 397 -27.69 23.63 7.27
N MET A 398 -26.57 24.23 6.85
CA MET A 398 -26.51 24.99 5.60
C MET A 398 -26.77 24.12 4.37
N ILE A 399 -26.32 22.86 4.36
CA ILE A 399 -26.62 21.91 3.27
C ILE A 399 -28.11 21.56 3.25
N ASP A 400 -28.72 21.40 4.43
CA ASP A 400 -30.15 21.08 4.57
C ASP A 400 -31.08 22.29 4.31
N GLU A 401 -30.60 23.52 4.53
CA GLU A 401 -31.36 24.78 4.32
C GLU A 401 -31.35 25.29 2.88
N VAL A 402 -30.49 24.75 1.99
CA VAL A 402 -30.55 25.05 0.55
C VAL A 402 -31.83 24.41 -0.01
N LYS A 403 -32.94 25.15 0.11
CA LYS A 403 -34.21 24.84 -0.57
C LYS A 403 -33.98 24.95 -2.06
N ILE A 404 -33.86 23.79 -2.70
CA ILE A 404 -33.95 23.64 -4.15
C ILE A 404 -35.36 24.07 -4.54
N HIS A 405 -35.51 25.30 -5.03
CA HIS A 405 -36.70 25.68 -5.75
C HIS A 405 -36.68 24.92 -7.08
N ASP A 406 -37.59 23.96 -7.23
CA ASP A 406 -37.97 23.37 -8.52
C ASP A 406 -38.53 24.48 -9.42
N ALA A 407 -37.64 25.25 -10.05
CA ALA A 407 -37.99 26.07 -11.18
C ALA A 407 -37.97 25.16 -12.41
N VAL A 408 -39.09 24.46 -12.64
CA VAL A 408 -39.40 23.89 -13.96
C VAL A 408 -39.59 25.05 -14.92
N PRO A 409 -38.72 25.26 -15.93
CA PRO A 409 -39.06 26.15 -17.02
C PRO A 409 -39.87 25.33 -18.02
N HIS A 410 -41.17 25.62 -18.11
CA HIS A 410 -41.93 25.28 -19.30
C HIS A 410 -41.30 26.01 -20.49
N VAL A 411 -40.59 25.27 -21.36
CA VAL A 411 -40.19 25.73 -22.69
C VAL A 411 -40.83 24.79 -23.69
N ASP A 412 -41.84 25.31 -24.40
CA ASP A 412 -42.37 24.73 -25.62
C ASP A 412 -41.30 24.74 -26.72
N GLN A 413 -41.19 23.59 -27.40
CA GLN A 413 -40.74 23.35 -28.78
C GLN A 413 -39.78 24.37 -29.43
N ALA A 414 -38.53 23.96 -29.65
CA ALA A 414 -37.85 24.19 -30.93
C ALA A 414 -36.76 23.12 -31.18
N VAL A 415 -36.80 22.59 -32.40
CA VAL A 415 -35.93 21.57 -32.98
C VAL A 415 -34.49 22.06 -33.07
N GLY A 416 -33.53 21.18 -32.73
CA GLY A 416 -32.12 21.39 -33.02
C GLY A 416 -31.26 20.23 -32.53
N ASP A 417 -30.89 19.34 -33.45
CA ASP A 417 -29.83 18.34 -33.29
C ASP A 417 -28.55 19.01 -32.79
N VAL A 418 -28.15 18.72 -31.55
CA VAL A 418 -26.76 18.83 -31.12
C VAL A 418 -26.40 17.60 -30.30
N ASN A 419 -25.50 16.84 -30.90
CA ASN A 419 -24.74 15.73 -30.37
C ASN A 419 -24.20 16.04 -28.96
N MET A 420 -24.81 15.48 -27.90
CA MET A 420 -24.25 15.47 -26.54
C MET A 420 -23.55 14.13 -26.31
N GLN A 421 -22.27 14.08 -26.69
CA GLN A 421 -21.33 13.09 -26.16
C GLN A 421 -20.67 13.65 -24.89
N ASP A 422 -20.41 12.75 -23.95
CA ASP A 422 -19.57 12.88 -22.77
C ASP A 422 -20.05 13.82 -21.64
N ASN A 423 -20.69 13.21 -20.62
CA ASN A 423 -20.80 13.80 -19.28
C ASN A 423 -20.18 12.84 -18.25
N ALA A 424 -18.86 12.96 -18.09
CA ALA A 424 -18.18 12.69 -16.82
C ALA A 424 -17.86 14.03 -16.15
N ALA A 425 -17.88 14.04 -14.82
CA ALA A 425 -17.82 15.21 -13.95
C ALA A 425 -16.85 16.32 -14.38
N THR A 426 -17.32 17.56 -14.36
CA THR A 426 -16.45 18.76 -14.37
C THR A 426 -17.19 19.90 -13.69
N ILE A 427 -16.47 20.78 -12.99
CA ILE A 427 -16.90 22.17 -12.86
C ILE A 427 -16.93 22.71 -14.30
N THR A 428 -18.05 22.66 -14.99
CA THR A 428 -18.13 23.11 -16.39
C THR A 428 -18.29 24.63 -16.44
N GLY A 429 -17.71 25.23 -17.49
CA GLY A 429 -17.71 26.67 -17.74
C GLY A 429 -16.36 27.36 -17.51
N VAL A 430 -16.26 28.63 -17.91
CA VAL A 430 -15.05 29.47 -17.83
C VAL A 430 -14.42 29.43 -16.43
N SER A 431 -15.25 29.37 -15.39
CA SER A 431 -14.80 29.35 -13.99
C SER A 431 -14.09 28.04 -13.60
N GLY A 432 -14.53 26.90 -14.11
CA GLY A 432 -13.88 25.60 -13.85
C GLY A 432 -12.58 25.44 -14.61
N ALA A 433 -12.54 25.92 -15.86
CA ALA A 433 -11.31 26.00 -16.63
C ALA A 433 -10.27 26.91 -15.96
N ASN A 434 -10.68 28.06 -15.43
CA ASN A 434 -9.81 28.97 -14.68
C ASN A 434 -9.30 28.34 -13.38
N LEU A 435 -10.14 27.61 -12.65
CA LEU A 435 -9.72 26.90 -11.45
C LEU A 435 -8.72 25.79 -11.76
N ALA A 436 -8.95 24.99 -12.79
CA ALA A 436 -8.01 23.96 -13.21
C ALA A 436 -6.66 24.56 -13.64
N LEU A 437 -6.67 25.68 -14.37
CA LEU A 437 -5.46 26.43 -14.74
C LEU A 437 -4.72 26.97 -13.52
N GLU A 438 -5.43 27.53 -12.55
CA GLU A 438 -4.84 28.10 -11.34
C GLU A 438 -4.25 27.02 -10.41
N LEU A 439 -4.92 25.87 -10.28
CA LEU A 439 -4.38 24.72 -9.54
C LEU A 439 -3.14 24.16 -10.22
N ARG A 440 -3.16 24.02 -11.55
CA ARG A 440 -1.99 23.58 -12.31
C ARG A 440 -0.82 24.54 -12.15
N LYS A 441 -1.08 25.85 -12.17
CA LYS A 441 -0.07 26.88 -11.95
C LYS A 441 0.52 26.82 -10.54
N ARG A 442 -0.32 26.65 -9.51
CA ARG A 442 0.16 26.48 -8.12
C ARG A 442 1.01 25.23 -7.96
N LEU A 443 0.61 24.12 -8.57
CA LEU A 443 1.34 22.86 -8.51
C LEU A 443 2.71 22.98 -9.22
N GLU A 444 2.78 23.70 -10.35
CA GLU A 444 4.06 24.05 -11.00
C GLU A 444 4.91 25.00 -10.13
N GLU A 445 4.32 25.98 -9.46
CA GLU A 445 5.02 26.89 -8.55
C GLU A 445 5.59 26.15 -7.33
N GLU A 446 4.82 25.27 -6.69
CA GLU A 446 5.26 24.41 -5.58
C GLU A 446 6.37 23.46 -6.01
N GLN A 447 6.22 22.81 -7.17
CA GLN A 447 7.24 21.90 -7.70
C GLN A 447 8.54 22.64 -8.05
N ASN A 448 8.46 23.87 -8.56
CA ASN A 448 9.63 24.72 -8.78
C ASN A 448 10.28 25.19 -7.47
N GLN A 449 9.50 25.48 -6.43
CA GLN A 449 10.04 25.79 -5.10
C GLN A 449 10.76 24.58 -4.49
N LEU A 450 10.17 23.38 -4.60
CA LEU A 450 10.77 22.13 -4.14
C LEU A 450 12.08 21.84 -4.89
N ASN A 451 12.07 21.98 -6.21
CA ASN A 451 13.28 21.83 -7.03
C ASN A 451 14.35 22.86 -6.64
N ASN A 452 13.96 24.13 -6.43
CA ASN A 452 14.91 25.16 -6.00
C ASN A 452 15.51 24.83 -4.64
N LEU A 453 14.71 24.45 -3.64
CA LEU A 453 15.22 23.98 -2.33
C LEU A 453 16.21 22.83 -2.52
N TYR A 454 15.84 21.82 -3.30
CA TYR A 454 16.71 20.68 -3.63
C TYR A 454 18.05 21.12 -4.26
N TYR A 455 18.03 22.05 -5.21
CA TYR A 455 19.25 22.56 -5.84
C TYR A 455 20.05 23.54 -4.97
N THR A 456 19.44 24.19 -3.98
CA THR A 456 20.13 25.15 -3.10
C THR A 456 20.77 24.48 -1.89
N ASP A 457 20.21 23.35 -1.45
CA ASP A 457 20.69 22.63 -0.25
C ASP A 457 21.66 21.49 -0.58
N PHE A 458 21.68 20.97 -1.81
CA PHE A 458 22.53 19.84 -2.23
C PHE A 458 23.64 20.18 -3.23
N TYR A 459 23.72 21.42 -3.73
CA TYR A 459 24.84 21.95 -4.53
C TYR A 459 25.31 23.29 -3.96
#